data_AF-A0A7W1M650-F1
#
_entry.id   AF-A0A7W1M650-F1
#
_cell.length_a   1.000
_cell.length_b   1.000
_cell.length_c   1.000
_cell.angle_alpha   90.00
_cell.angle_beta   90.00
_cell.angle_gamma   90.00
#
_symmetry.space_group_name_H-M   'P 1'
#
loop_
_entity.id
_entity.type
_entity.pdbx_description
1 polymer ?
#
loop_
_entity_poly.entity_id
_entity_poly.type
_entity_poly.pdbx_seq_one_letter_code
_entity_poly.pdbx_strand_id
1 'polypeptide(L)'
;MGLDNPIHIAFLLILLLLVFGAKRLPEMGRSLGSGMRGFKDAIGGEHHETNLIAHPAAGAEAHVVAAQPVQSAPQPVQSVPEPAEKLSA
;
A
#
# COMPACT_ATOMS: atom_id res chain seq x y z
N MET A 1 -29.61 -16.39 -25.41
CA MET A 1 -29.72 -17.74 -24.83
C MET A 1 -28.47 -18.01 -24.00
N GLY A 2 -28.57 -17.96 -22.67
CA GLY A 2 -27.78 -18.84 -21.81
C GLY A 2 -26.50 -18.30 -21.17
N LEU A 3 -26.31 -16.99 -21.00
CA LEU A 3 -25.17 -16.45 -20.21
C LEU A 3 -25.61 -15.47 -19.11
N ASP A 4 -26.83 -14.95 -19.23
CA ASP A 4 -27.52 -14.09 -18.27
C ASP A 4 -28.10 -14.86 -17.08
N ASN A 5 -28.09 -16.20 -17.13
CA ASN A 5 -28.55 -17.01 -16.02
C ASN A 5 -27.50 -17.00 -14.89
N PRO A 6 -27.83 -16.53 -13.67
CA PRO A 6 -26.88 -16.43 -12.57
C PRO A 6 -26.28 -17.80 -12.19
N ILE A 7 -26.99 -18.89 -12.47
CA ILE A 7 -26.50 -20.25 -12.23
C ILE A 7 -25.26 -20.55 -13.09
N HIS A 8 -25.21 -20.07 -14.34
CA HIS A 8 -24.07 -20.33 -15.23
C HIS A 8 -22.81 -19.62 -14.74
N ILE A 9 -22.96 -18.39 -14.23
CA ILE A 9 -21.88 -17.64 -13.59
C ILE A 9 -21.42 -18.35 -12.31
N ALA A 10 -22.34 -18.86 -11.49
CA ALA A 10 -21.98 -19.62 -10.29
C ALA A 10 -21.19 -20.90 -10.64
N PHE A 11 -21.59 -21.65 -11.67
CA PHE A 11 -20.84 -22.83 -12.14
C PHE A 11 -19.43 -22.46 -12.61
N LEU A 12 -19.27 -21.34 -13.33
CA LEU A 12 -17.96 -20.88 -13.77
C LEU A 12 -17.08 -20.49 -12.57
N LEU A 13 -17.63 -19.79 -11.58
CA LEU A 13 -16.91 -19.44 -10.35
C LEU A 13 -16.50 -20.69 -9.58
N ILE A 14 -17.36 -21.70 -9.49
CA ILE A 14 -17.04 -22.98 -8.83
C ILE A 14 -15.88 -23.68 -9.55
N LEU A 15 -15.90 -23.73 -10.89
CA LEU A 15 -14.82 -24.33 -11.66
C LEU A 15 -13.50 -23.56 -11.47
N LEU A 16 -13.56 -22.23 -11.44
CA LEU A 16 -12.42 -21.38 -11.16
C LEU A 16 -11.91 -21.58 -9.73
N LEU A 17 -12.80 -21.71 -8.75
CA LEU A 17 -12.47 -22.06 -7.37
C LEU A 17 -11.83 -23.44 -7.25
N LEU A 18 -12.19 -24.39 -8.11
CA LEU A 18 -11.59 -25.72 -8.10
C LEU A 18 -10.14 -25.69 -8.62
N VAL A 19 -9.86 -24.88 -9.65
CA VAL A 19 -8.51 -24.73 -10.23
C VAL A 19 -7.62 -23.85 -9.34
N PHE A 20 -8.10 -22.68 -8.93
CA PHE A 20 -7.33 -21.70 -8.15
C PHE A 20 -7.40 -21.94 -6.64
N GLY A 21 -8.45 -22.60 -6.15
CA GLY A 21 -8.73 -22.82 -4.73
C GLY A 21 -9.64 -21.76 -4.10
N ALA A 22 -10.41 -22.16 -3.08
CA ALA A 22 -11.34 -21.29 -2.34
C ALA A 22 -10.67 -20.07 -1.68
N LYS A 23 -9.36 -20.12 -1.41
CA LYS A 23 -8.61 -19.05 -0.74
C LYS A 23 -7.95 -18.06 -1.72
N ARG A 24 -7.63 -18.48 -2.96
CA ARG A 24 -6.86 -17.63 -3.90
C ARG A 24 -7.73 -16.70 -4.73
N LEU A 25 -8.94 -17.11 -5.13
CA LEU A 25 -9.86 -16.23 -5.83
C LEU A 25 -10.21 -14.95 -5.01
N PRO A 26 -10.57 -15.03 -3.72
CA PRO A 26 -10.86 -13.82 -2.93
C PRO A 26 -9.60 -13.00 -2.62
N GLU A 27 -8.43 -13.64 -2.50
CA GLU A 27 -7.15 -12.94 -2.32
C GLU A 27 -6.80 -12.09 -3.55
N MET A 28 -6.84 -12.69 -4.75
CA MET A 28 -6.61 -11.99 -6.01
C MET A 28 -7.69 -10.93 -6.28
N GLY A 29 -8.95 -11.25 -6.03
CA GLY A 29 -10.06 -10.30 -6.16
C GLY A 29 -9.92 -9.07 -5.24
N ARG A 30 -9.40 -9.24 -4.02
CA ARG A 30 -9.12 -8.11 -3.11
C ARG A 30 -8.04 -7.19 -3.68
N SER A 31 -6.94 -7.75 -4.21
CA SER A 31 -5.84 -6.96 -4.80
C SER A 31 -6.26 -6.23 -6.08
N LEU A 32 -7.06 -6.88 -6.93
CA LEU A 32 -7.61 -6.29 -8.14
C LEU A 32 -8.67 -5.23 -7.80
N GLY A 33 -9.48 -5.47 -6.78
CA GLY A 33 -10.52 -4.55 -6.32
C GLY A 33 -9.95 -3.25 -5.76
N SER A 34 -8.86 -3.30 -4.97
CA SER A 34 -8.20 -2.09 -4.47
C SER A 34 -7.54 -1.28 -5.60
N GLY A 35 -6.91 -1.95 -6.58
CA GLY A 35 -6.37 -1.29 -7.77
C GLY A 35 -7.46 -0.66 -8.64
N MET A 36 -8.55 -1.39 -8.87
CA MET A 36 -9.71 -0.90 -9.64
C MET A 36 -10.41 0.26 -8.93
N ARG A 37 -10.48 0.24 -7.59
CA ARG A 37 -11.02 1.35 -6.80
C ARG A 37 -10.20 2.63 -7.01
N GLY A 38 -8.88 2.55 -6.87
CA GLY A 38 -7.99 3.68 -7.14
C GLY A 38 -8.06 4.16 -8.60
N PHE A 39 -8.14 3.23 -9.55
CA PHE A 39 -8.33 3.56 -10.96
C PHE A 39 -9.66 4.29 -11.22
N LYS A 40 -10.76 3.81 -10.63
CA LYS A 40 -12.06 4.46 -10.70
C LYS A 40 -12.03 5.84 -10.06
N ASP A 41 -11.37 5.98 -8.92
CA ASP A 41 -11.29 7.24 -8.19
C ASP A 41 -10.41 8.27 -8.94
N ALA A 42 -9.39 7.82 -9.69
CA ALA A 42 -8.55 8.66 -10.53
C ALA A 42 -9.25 9.11 -11.84
N ILE A 43 -10.09 8.25 -12.43
CA ILE A 43 -10.80 8.56 -13.67
C ILE A 43 -12.11 9.32 -13.41
N GLY A 44 -12.83 8.92 -12.36
CA GLY A 44 -14.13 9.48 -11.98
C GLY A 44 -14.02 10.59 -10.94
N GLY A 45 -12.98 11.44 -11.05
CA GLY A 45 -12.65 12.49 -10.09
C GLY A 45 -13.89 13.17 -9.49
N GLU A 46 -13.94 13.14 -8.15
CA GLU A 46 -14.94 13.75 -7.27
C GLU A 46 -16.36 13.15 -7.32
N HIS A 47 -16.71 12.36 -6.29
CA HIS A 47 -18.04 12.33 -5.65
C HIS A 47 -18.04 11.34 -4.47
N HIS A 48 -17.36 11.67 -3.35
CA HIS A 48 -17.83 11.29 -2.01
C HIS A 48 -17.09 12.06 -0.91
N GLU A 49 -17.52 13.29 -0.66
CA GLU A 49 -17.55 13.80 0.71
C GLU A 49 -18.78 13.16 1.40
N THR A 50 -18.62 12.67 2.63
CA THR A 50 -19.62 12.03 3.53
C THR A 50 -19.45 10.51 3.75
N ASN A 51 -18.46 10.14 4.56
CA ASN A 51 -18.75 9.35 5.76
C ASN A 51 -17.75 9.72 6.86
N LEU A 52 -17.85 10.98 7.31
CA LEU A 52 -17.54 11.30 8.69
C LEU A 52 -18.54 10.51 9.55
N ILE A 53 -18.06 9.86 10.62
CA ILE A 53 -18.77 9.05 11.62
C ILE A 53 -18.80 7.52 11.33
N ALA A 54 -17.69 6.85 11.64
CA ALA A 54 -17.67 5.87 12.74
C ALA A 54 -16.22 5.44 13.07
N HIS A 55 -15.92 5.50 14.36
CA HIS A 55 -14.64 5.33 15.02
C HIS A 55 -14.00 3.92 14.87
N PRO A 56 -12.70 3.80 15.20
CA PRO A 56 -11.89 2.58 15.06
C PRO A 56 -12.23 1.57 16.15
N ALA A 57 -12.43 0.31 15.77
CA ALA A 57 -12.43 -0.80 16.72
C ALA A 57 -12.02 -2.12 16.06
N ALA A 58 -11.11 -2.81 16.75
CA ALA A 58 -10.72 -4.21 16.63
C ALA A 58 -9.55 -4.56 15.68
N GLY A 59 -8.33 -4.46 16.25
CA GLY A 59 -7.48 -5.65 16.29
C GLY A 59 -6.12 -5.56 15.59
N ALA A 60 -5.20 -4.76 16.13
CA ALA A 60 -3.80 -5.15 16.33
C ALA A 60 -3.05 -3.98 16.98
N GLU A 61 -3.06 -3.95 18.31
CA GLU A 61 -2.02 -3.26 19.05
C GLU A 61 -0.68 -3.93 18.73
N ALA A 62 0.11 -3.27 17.88
CA ALA A 62 1.55 -3.46 17.84
C ALA A 62 2.17 -2.06 17.96
N HIS A 63 1.95 -1.48 19.13
CA HIS A 63 2.87 -0.52 19.72
C HIS A 63 4.21 -1.23 19.92
N VAL A 64 5.02 -1.28 18.88
CA VAL A 64 6.47 -1.31 19.03
C VAL A 64 6.92 0.13 18.88
N VAL A 65 7.25 0.71 20.03
CA VAL A 65 8.08 1.89 20.21
C VAL A 65 9.32 1.74 19.32
N ALA A 66 9.28 2.28 18.11
CA ALA A 66 10.48 2.65 17.38
C ALA A 66 10.69 4.14 17.65
N ALA A 67 11.48 4.41 18.67
CA ALA A 67 11.99 5.73 18.98
C ALA A 67 12.47 6.42 17.70
N GLN A 68 11.84 7.52 17.33
CA GLN A 68 12.49 8.54 16.52
C GLN A 68 13.23 9.46 17.48
N PRO A 69 14.56 9.36 17.64
CA PRO A 69 15.38 10.54 17.65
C PRO A 69 15.54 10.98 16.21
N VAL A 70 14.94 12.13 15.93
CA VAL A 70 15.44 13.15 15.02
C VAL A 70 16.96 13.10 14.77
N GLN A 71 17.35 13.54 13.57
CA GLN A 71 18.66 14.11 13.21
C GLN A 71 19.56 13.26 12.30
N SER A 72 19.14 13.11 11.05
CA SER A 72 20.07 13.21 9.91
C SER A 72 20.07 14.66 9.40
N ALA A 73 20.64 15.55 10.22
CA ALA A 73 21.14 16.86 9.79
C ALA A 73 22.68 16.82 9.84
N PRO A 74 23.37 17.50 8.92
CA PRO A 74 24.76 17.23 8.57
C PRO A 74 25.72 17.76 9.62
N GLN A 75 26.74 16.96 9.98
CA GLN A 75 28.12 17.32 10.38
C GLN A 75 28.71 16.23 11.31
N PRO A 76 29.91 15.72 11.02
CA PRO A 76 31.12 16.41 11.43
C PRO A 76 32.13 16.57 10.30
N VAL A 77 32.57 17.82 10.14
CA VAL A 77 33.87 18.18 9.60
C VAL A 77 34.98 17.44 10.36
N GLN A 78 35.78 16.60 9.68
CA GLN A 78 37.13 16.21 10.13
C GLN A 78 37.94 15.55 9.01
N SER A 79 39.23 15.91 8.95
CA SER A 79 40.17 15.89 7.80
C SER A 79 39.81 16.98 6.76
N VAL A 80 40.50 18.12 6.67
CA VAL A 80 41.94 18.35 6.77
C VAL A 80 42.17 19.72 7.40
N PRO A 81 42.89 19.85 8.54
CA PRO A 81 43.62 21.08 8.79
C PRO A 81 44.74 21.11 7.74
N GLU A 82 44.56 21.90 6.69
CA GLU A 82 45.65 22.27 5.80
C GLU A 82 46.23 23.57 6.36
N PRO A 83 47.25 23.52 7.24
CA PRO A 83 47.98 24.70 7.62
C PRO A 83 48.68 25.25 6.39
N ALA A 84 48.24 26.43 5.98
CA ALA A 84 48.98 27.28 5.07
C ALA A 84 50.35 27.61 5.67
N GLU A 85 51.43 27.05 5.12
CA GLU A 85 52.77 27.62 5.25
C GLU A 85 53.66 27.02 4.14
N LYS A 86 53.84 27.71 3.00
CA LYS A 86 54.93 28.66 2.74
C LYS A 86 56.31 28.03 3.01
N LEU A 87 57.12 27.83 1.96
CA LEU A 87 58.57 28.15 1.88
C LEU A 87 59.33 27.21 0.90
N SER A 88 59.81 27.81 -0.18
CA SER A 88 61.05 27.53 -0.94
C SER A 88 61.48 26.09 -1.27
N ALA A 89 61.48 25.78 -2.57
CA ALA A 89 62.65 25.31 -3.30
C ALA A 89 62.53 25.74 -4.77
#